data_AF-A0A1Q7UE90-F1
#
_entry.id   AF-A0A1Q7UE90-F1
#
_cell.length_a   1.000
_cell.length_b   1.000
_cell.length_c   1.000
_cell.angle_alpha   90.00
_cell.angle_beta   90.00
_cell.angle_gamma   90.00
#
_symmetry.space_group_name_H-M   'P 1'
#
loop_
_entity.id
_entity.type
_entity.pdbx_description
1 polymer ?
#
loop_
_entity_poly.entity_id
_entity_poly.type
_entity_poly.pdbx_seq_one_letter_code
_entity_poly.pdbx_strand_id
1 'polypeptide(L)' 'MSHELDDLELETVALSEDRARAFDEWVAGRLSYWSVAEIRALDEWLLAESHFEFIPAVRAAWQQRVADEPDQEPAA' A
#
# COMPACT_ATOMS: atom_id res chain seq x y z
N MET A 1 36.95 14.23 -5.33
CA MET A 1 36.32 12.90 -5.21
C MET A 1 35.08 13.00 -4.33
N SER A 2 34.13 13.88 -4.69
CA SER A 2 32.98 14.20 -3.84
C SER A 2 31.66 14.06 -4.61
N HIS A 3 31.69 13.46 -5.80
CA HIS A 3 30.54 13.40 -6.73
C HIS A 3 30.10 11.96 -7.01
N GLU A 4 30.91 10.95 -6.66
CA GLU A 4 30.56 9.53 -6.82
C GLU A 4 29.71 8.99 -5.67
N LEU A 5 29.67 9.68 -4.52
CA LEU A 5 28.83 9.27 -3.38
C LEU A 5 27.38 9.73 -3.54
N ASP A 6 27.14 10.93 -4.07
CA ASP A 6 25.80 11.44 -4.37
C ASP A 6 25.04 10.57 -5.38
N ASP A 7 25.73 10.05 -6.40
CA ASP A 7 25.14 9.23 -7.47
C ASP A 7 24.66 7.85 -6.95
N LEU A 8 25.44 7.24 -6.04
CA LEU A 8 25.09 5.97 -5.39
C LEU A 8 23.94 6.12 -4.38
N GLU A 9 23.89 7.23 -3.63
CA GLU A 9 22.74 7.52 -2.74
C GLU A 9 21.46 7.79 -3.54
N LEU A 10 21.55 8.48 -4.67
CA LEU A 10 20.41 8.67 -5.60
C LEU A 10 19.93 7.35 -6.21
N GLU A 11 20.83 6.48 -6.66
CA GLU A 11 20.48 5.19 -7.26
C GLU A 11 19.84 4.25 -6.24
N THR A 12 20.37 4.21 -5.00
CA THR A 12 19.79 3.40 -3.91
C THR A 12 18.43 3.91 -3.43
N VAL A 13 18.22 5.23 -3.41
CA VAL A 13 16.90 5.82 -3.12
C VAL A 13 15.91 5.46 -4.23
N ALA A 14 16.29 5.59 -5.51
CA ALA A 14 15.42 5.23 -6.63
C ALA A 14 15.04 3.74 -6.66
N LEU A 15 15.99 2.84 -6.35
CA LEU A 15 15.71 1.40 -6.20
C LEU A 15 14.79 1.10 -5.01
N SER A 16 14.89 1.89 -3.95
CA SER A 16 14.04 1.76 -2.76
C SER A 16 12.61 2.26 -3.03
N GLU A 17 12.45 3.35 -3.80
CA GLU A 17 11.16 3.87 -4.22
C GLU A 17 10.44 2.92 -5.19
N ASP A 18 11.17 2.35 -6.17
CA ASP A 18 10.59 1.39 -7.11
C ASP A 18 10.14 0.11 -6.38
N ARG A 19 10.93 -0.34 -5.41
CA ARG A 19 10.57 -1.48 -4.56
C ARG A 19 9.35 -1.18 -3.69
N ALA A 20 9.23 0.02 -3.13
CA ALA A 20 8.07 0.43 -2.35
C ALA A 20 6.80 0.44 -3.21
N ARG A 21 6.89 0.96 -4.43
CA ARG A 21 5.77 0.96 -5.38
C ARG A 21 5.38 -0.46 -5.81
N ALA A 22 6.35 -1.30 -6.15
CA ALA A 22 6.08 -2.70 -6.50
C ALA A 22 5.42 -3.47 -5.33
N PHE A 23 5.79 -3.13 -4.09
CA PHE A 23 5.15 -3.67 -2.90
C PHE A 23 3.70 -3.20 -2.77
N ASP A 24 3.43 -1.90 -2.92
CA ASP A 24 2.08 -1.34 -2.87
C ASP A 24 1.16 -1.95 -3.95
N GLU A 25 1.66 -2.09 -5.18
CA GLU A 25 0.93 -2.75 -6.28
C GLU A 25 0.63 -4.22 -5.97
N TRP A 26 1.60 -4.93 -5.39
CA TRP A 26 1.41 -6.32 -4.98
C TRP A 26 0.37 -6.45 -3.87
N VAL A 27 0.40 -5.58 -2.85
CA VAL A 27 -0.61 -5.55 -1.78
C VAL A 27 -1.98 -5.23 -2.33
N ALA A 28 -2.11 -4.21 -3.20
CA ALA A 28 -3.36 -3.85 -3.83
C ALA A 28 -3.94 -5.00 -4.67
N GLY A 29 -3.11 -5.68 -5.46
CA GLY A 29 -3.51 -6.86 -6.23
C GLY A 29 -3.98 -8.00 -5.33
N ARG A 30 -3.31 -8.23 -4.20
CA ARG A 30 -3.67 -9.31 -3.27
C ARG A 30 -4.97 -9.04 -2.53
N LEU A 31 -5.20 -7.79 -2.13
CA LEU A 31 -6.38 -7.34 -1.40
C LEU A 31 -7.56 -7.00 -2.30
N SER A 32 -7.39 -6.99 -3.63
CA SER A 32 -8.47 -6.70 -4.60
C SER A 32 -9.70 -7.62 -4.46
N TYR A 33 -9.48 -8.86 -4.04
CA TYR A 33 -10.55 -9.85 -3.82
C TYR A 33 -11.17 -9.78 -2.42
N TRP A 34 -10.60 -8.98 -1.52
CA TRP A 34 -11.05 -8.87 -0.14
C TRP A 34 -12.14 -7.80 -0.05
N SER A 35 -13.11 -8.03 0.83
CA SER A 35 -14.08 -7.01 1.20
C SER A 35 -13.41 -5.91 2.04
N VAL A 36 -14.01 -4.71 2.04
CA VAL A 36 -13.59 -3.60 2.92
C VAL A 36 -13.51 -4.02 4.40
N ALA A 37 -14.42 -4.88 4.85
CA ALA A 37 -14.42 -5.40 6.22
C ALA A 37 -13.18 -6.27 6.51
N GLU A 38 -12.79 -7.14 5.57
CA GLU A 38 -11.59 -7.99 5.71
C GLU A 38 -10.31 -7.15 5.69
N ILE A 39 -10.23 -6.14 4.82
CA ILE A 39 -9.07 -5.24 4.76
C ILE A 39 -8.94 -4.43 6.06
N ARG A 40 -10.07 -3.98 6.64
CA ARG A 40 -10.08 -3.29 7.93
C ARG A 40 -9.62 -4.20 9.07
N ALA A 41 -10.10 -5.45 9.11
CA ALA A 41 -9.65 -6.42 10.10
C ALA A 41 -8.14 -6.69 10.01
N LEU A 42 -7.58 -6.67 8.81
CA LEU A 42 -6.13 -6.75 8.59
C LEU A 42 -5.39 -5.52 9.14
N ASP A 43 -5.88 -4.30 8.92
CA ASP A 43 -5.29 -3.07 9.50
C ASP A 43 -5.24 -3.13 11.03
N GLU A 44 -6.33 -3.58 11.67
CA GLU A 44 -6.40 -3.72 13.13
C GLU A 44 -5.43 -4.80 13.65
N TRP A 45 -5.31 -5.92 12.94
CA TRP A 45 -4.34 -6.96 13.29
C TRP A 45 -2.89 -6.48 13.16
N LEU A 46 -2.56 -5.75 12.08
CA LEU A 46 -1.23 -5.17 11.87
C LEU A 46 -0.87 -4.17 12.98
N LEU A 47 -1.83 -3.37 13.43
CA LEU A 47 -1.65 -2.46 14.57
C LEU A 47 -1.38 -3.21 15.87
N ALA A 48 -2.13 -4.29 16.14
CA ALA A 48 -1.96 -5.09 17.34
C ALA A 48 -0.59 -5.76 17.40
N GLU A 49 -0.13 -6.29 16.27
CA GLU A 49 1.17 -6.99 16.15
C GLU A 49 2.34 -6.04 15.86
N SER A 50 2.11 -4.71 15.84
CA SER A 50 3.14 -3.70 15.59
C SER A 50 3.85 -3.81 14.23
N HIS A 51 3.15 -4.33 13.23
CA HIS A 51 3.61 -4.47 11.84
C HIS A 51 3.38 -3.19 11.03
N PHE A 52 3.97 -2.09 11.49
CA PHE A 52 3.73 -0.75 10.93
C PHE A 52 4.23 -0.59 9.49
N GLU A 53 5.16 -1.42 9.03
CA GLU A 53 5.71 -1.35 7.68
C GLU A 53 4.67 -1.66 6.58
N PHE A 54 3.61 -2.41 6.92
CA PHE A 54 2.59 -2.83 5.96
C PHE A 54 1.34 -1.96 5.97
N ILE A 55 1.13 -1.19 7.05
CA ILE A 55 -0.05 -0.35 7.25
C ILE A 55 -0.26 0.66 6.10
N PRO A 56 0.75 1.39 5.60
CA PRO A 56 0.56 2.33 4.51
C PRO A 56 -0.01 1.67 3.25
N ALA A 57 0.55 0.53 2.84
CA ALA A 57 0.13 -0.23 1.66
C ALA A 57 -1.29 -0.77 1.81
N VAL A 58 -1.62 -1.33 2.98
CA VAL A 58 -2.96 -1.86 3.28
C VAL A 58 -4.01 -0.75 3.29
N ARG A 59 -3.69 0.41 3.87
CA ARG A 59 -4.60 1.56 3.88
C ARG A 59 -4.77 2.17 2.49
N ALA A 60 -3.72 2.23 1.69
CA ALA A 60 -3.82 2.68 0.30
C ALA A 60 -4.72 1.74 -0.52
N ALA A 61 -4.59 0.43 -0.34
CA ALA A 61 -5.49 -0.55 -0.96
C ALA A 61 -6.94 -0.41 -0.47
N TRP A 62 -7.14 -0.16 0.82
CA TRP A 62 -8.47 0.08 1.39
C TRP A 62 -9.13 1.33 0.79
N GLN A 63 -8.41 2.45 0.71
CA GLN A 63 -8.91 3.70 0.14
C GLN A 63 -9.29 3.53 -1.34
N GLN A 64 -8.47 2.82 -2.11
CA GLN A 64 -8.78 2.48 -3.50
C GLN A 64 -10.07 1.66 -3.59
N ARG A 65 -10.28 0.69 -2.69
CA ARG A 65 -11.49 -0.13 -2.68
C ARG A 65 -12.74 0.68 -2.34
N VAL A 66 -12.67 1.53 -1.32
CA VAL A 66 -13.78 2.43 -0.95
C VAL A 66 -14.11 3.41 -2.08
N ALA A 67 -13.09 3.90 -2.79
CA ALA A 67 -13.25 4.77 -3.95
C ALA A 67 -13.79 4.05 -5.21
N ASP A 68 -13.68 2.72 -5.29
CA ASP A 68 -14.21 1.86 -6.35
C ASP A 68 -15.66 1.36 -6.05
N GLU A 69 -16.11 1.48 -4.80
CA GLU A 69 -17.50 1.18 -4.39
C GLU A 69 -18.54 2.34 -4.41
N PRO A 70 -18.40 3.47 -5.15
CA PRO A 70 -19.33 4.60 -5.01
C PRO A 70 -20.68 4.43 -5.75
N ASP A 71 -20.97 3.29 -6.39
CA ASP A 71 -22.19 3.10 -7.20
C ASP A 71 -22.92 1.78 -6.87
N GLN A 72 -23.41 1.66 -5.64
CA GLN A 72 -24.58 0.83 -5.32
C GLN A 72 -25.69 1.77 -4.88
N GLU A 73 -26.12 2.70 -5.75
CA GLU A 73 -27.42 3.36 -5.59
C GLU A 73 -28.51 2.28 -5.62
N PRO A 74 -29.35 2.14 -4.57
CA PRO A 74 -30.49 1.25 -4.64
C PRO A 74 -31.50 1.90 -5.60
N ALA A 75 -31.63 1.35 -6.80
CA ALA A 75 -32.76 1.66 -7.68
C ALA A 75 -34.06 1.39 -6.90
N ALA A 76 -34.74 2.46 -6.52
CA ALA A 76 -36.03 2.48 -5.85
C ALA A 76 -37.18 2.13 -6.81
#